data_AF-A0A2M7IT09-F1
#
_entry.id   AF-A0A2M7IT09-F1
#
_cell.length_a   1.000
_cell.length_b   1.000
_cell.length_c   1.000
_cell.angle_alpha   90.00
_cell.angle_beta   90.00
_cell.angle_gamma   90.00
#
_symmetry.space_group_name_H-M   'P 1'
#
loop_
_entity.id
_entity.type
_entity.pdbx_description
1 polymer ?
#
loop_
_entity_poly.entity_id
_entity_poly.type
_entity_poly.pdbx_seq_one_letter_code
_entity_poly.pdbx_strand_id
1 'polypeptide(L)'
;MAQTDYKTVKEAKGLQVGETVKDFSAVDLHDSTFTLSEALKKGPVVVIFYRGQWCPVCNKHLSHLQDSLQLIYEKGATVIAVSPEQSEFLKRTAEKTHASFSLLYDEGYKISDLFDVTFKPDTMTTIMYNTLLSANLKKANTDDSQRLPIPATFIIGTDGKIVWRHFDPDYKKRSTTKQIIENIPSSK
;
A
#
# COMPACT_ATOMS: atom_id res chain seq x y z
N MET A 1 -21.08 2.39 23.32
CA MET A 1 -19.93 1.96 22.50
C MET A 1 -19.80 2.99 21.40
N ALA A 2 -18.67 3.70 21.31
CA ALA A 2 -18.49 4.75 20.32
C ALA A 2 -18.68 4.15 18.92
N GLN A 3 -19.67 4.66 18.20
CA GLN A 3 -19.85 4.37 16.79
C GLN A 3 -18.73 5.11 16.07
N THR A 4 -17.57 4.46 15.91
CA THR A 4 -16.48 5.03 15.13
C THR A 4 -16.92 5.01 13.68
N ASP A 5 -17.42 6.14 13.19
CA ASP A 5 -17.77 6.34 11.78
C ASP A 5 -16.49 6.31 10.94
N TYR A 6 -16.10 5.11 10.55
CA TYR A 6 -15.01 4.92 9.61
C TYR A 6 -15.43 5.37 8.22
N LYS A 7 -14.50 6.00 7.49
CA LYS A 7 -14.73 6.45 6.11
C LYS A 7 -15.24 5.30 5.24
N THR A 8 -16.23 5.61 4.41
CA THR A 8 -16.63 4.82 3.27
C THR A 8 -15.62 4.99 2.13
N VAL A 9 -15.70 4.11 1.13
CA VAL A 9 -14.83 4.19 -0.06
C VAL A 9 -14.98 5.52 -0.83
N LYS A 10 -16.11 6.22 -0.69
CA LYS A 10 -16.39 7.49 -1.37
C LYS A 10 -15.76 8.70 -0.65
N GLU A 11 -15.51 8.56 0.65
CA GLU A 11 -15.01 9.63 1.52
C GLU A 11 -13.49 9.72 1.50
N ALA A 12 -12.79 8.59 1.41
CA ALA A 12 -11.34 8.56 1.22
C ALA A 12 -10.95 9.22 -0.12
N LYS A 13 -9.95 10.10 -0.09
CA LYS A 13 -9.51 10.88 -1.26
C LYS A 13 -8.08 10.57 -1.70
N GLY A 14 -7.27 9.97 -0.84
CA GLY A 14 -5.83 9.87 -1.05
C GLY A 14 -5.12 11.23 -0.99
N LEU A 15 -3.84 11.26 -0.62
CA LEU A 15 -3.01 12.47 -0.69
C LEU A 15 -2.84 12.98 -2.12
N GLN A 16 -2.95 14.29 -2.35
CA GLN A 16 -2.84 14.93 -3.66
C GLN A 16 -1.38 15.20 -4.05
N VAL A 17 -1.15 15.37 -5.36
CA VAL A 17 0.16 15.80 -5.88
C VAL A 17 0.52 17.16 -5.27
N GLY A 18 1.76 17.29 -4.81
CA GLY A 18 2.28 18.49 -4.14
C GLY A 18 2.14 18.47 -2.61
N GLU A 19 1.34 17.58 -2.03
CA GLU A 19 1.23 17.45 -0.58
C GLU A 19 2.49 16.83 0.03
N THR A 20 2.91 17.37 1.18
CA THR A 20 4.02 16.81 1.96
C THR A 20 3.54 15.61 2.77
N VAL A 21 4.24 14.49 2.62
CA VAL A 21 4.02 13.29 3.41
C VAL A 21 4.72 13.44 4.75
N LYS A 22 4.00 13.25 5.86
CA LYS A 22 4.63 13.22 7.19
C LYS A 22 5.55 12.02 7.29
N ASP A 23 6.66 12.17 8.01
CA ASP A 23 7.57 11.06 8.24
C ASP A 23 6.86 9.91 8.98
N PHE A 24 7.22 8.69 8.63
CA PHE A 24 6.69 7.49 9.25
C PHE A 24 7.75 6.38 9.26
N SER A 25 7.57 5.45 10.18
CA SER A 25 8.36 4.23 10.25
C SER A 25 7.46 3.02 10.41
N ALA A 26 7.86 1.91 9.80
CA ALA A 26 7.20 0.61 9.98
C ALA A 26 8.22 -0.51 9.86
N VAL A 27 7.88 -1.64 10.48
CA VAL A 27 8.64 -2.88 10.36
C VAL A 27 8.26 -3.59 9.06
N ASP A 28 9.26 -4.16 8.39
CA ASP A 28 9.05 -5.03 7.25
C ASP A 28 8.97 -6.50 7.67
N LEU A 29 8.85 -7.39 6.67
CA LEU A 29 8.80 -8.84 6.87
C LEU A 29 10.03 -9.49 7.51
N HIS A 30 11.15 -8.78 7.51
CA HIS A 30 12.43 -9.23 8.06
C HIS A 30 12.74 -8.55 9.40
N ASP A 31 11.71 -7.99 10.05
CA ASP A 31 11.80 -7.22 11.29
C ASP A 31 12.73 -6.00 11.18
N SER A 32 13.03 -5.56 9.94
CA SER A 32 13.84 -4.38 9.67
C SER A 32 12.95 -3.13 9.67
N THR A 33 13.43 -2.06 10.27
CA THR A 33 12.69 -0.80 10.32
C THR A 33 12.93 0.01 9.04
N PHE A 34 11.87 0.27 8.30
CA PHE A 34 11.83 1.27 7.25
C PHE A 34 11.47 2.63 7.86
N THR A 35 12.17 3.69 7.46
CA THR A 35 11.84 5.08 7.81
C THR A 35 11.82 5.91 6.53
N LEU A 36 10.73 6.65 6.29
CA LEU A 36 10.55 7.41 5.05
C LEU A 36 11.67 8.44 4.85
N SER A 37 11.98 9.25 5.86
CA SER A 37 13.02 10.28 5.76
C SER A 37 14.41 9.72 5.41
N GLU A 38 14.77 8.55 5.93
CA GLU A 38 16.03 7.88 5.58
C GLU A 38 16.02 7.30 4.16
N ALA A 39 14.88 6.80 3.69
CA ALA A 39 14.74 6.33 2.32
C ALA A 39 14.84 7.50 1.31
N LEU A 40 14.21 8.64 1.62
CA LEU A 40 14.21 9.83 0.77
C LEU A 40 15.59 10.48 0.60
N LYS A 41 16.53 10.25 1.53
CA LYS A 41 17.94 10.65 1.34
C LYS A 41 18.63 9.90 0.20
N LYS A 42 18.16 8.69 -0.13
CA LYS A 42 18.74 7.83 -1.17
C LYS A 42 18.10 8.08 -2.54
N GLY A 43 16.82 8.44 -2.55
CA GLY A 43 16.08 8.73 -3.78
C GLY A 43 14.56 8.74 -3.57
N PRO A 44 13.77 8.89 -4.65
CA PRO A 44 12.32 8.85 -4.58
C PRO A 44 11.80 7.53 -3.99
N VAL A 45 10.59 7.56 -3.40
CA VAL A 45 9.95 6.35 -2.83
C VAL A 45 8.62 6.10 -3.52
N VAL A 46 8.46 4.90 -4.09
CA VAL A 46 7.19 4.39 -4.61
C VAL A 46 6.48 3.63 -3.48
N VAL A 47 5.28 4.07 -3.12
CA VAL A 47 4.45 3.49 -2.07
C VAL A 47 3.22 2.83 -2.69
N ILE A 48 3.00 1.55 -2.42
CA ILE A 48 1.87 0.79 -2.96
C ILE A 48 1.00 0.26 -1.83
N PHE A 49 -0.25 0.71 -1.78
CA PHE A 49 -1.24 0.18 -0.86
C PHE A 49 -1.99 -1.00 -1.47
N TYR A 50 -2.20 -2.05 -0.69
CA TYR A 50 -2.91 -3.25 -1.13
C TYR A 50 -3.70 -3.89 0.02
N ARG A 51 -4.71 -4.69 -0.32
CA ARG A 51 -5.70 -5.19 0.65
C ARG A 51 -5.25 -6.42 1.43
N GLY A 52 -4.47 -7.28 0.79
CA GLY A 52 -3.91 -8.49 1.39
C GLY A 52 -3.78 -9.68 0.43
N GLN A 53 -3.16 -10.75 0.91
CA GLN A 53 -2.82 -12.02 0.24
C GLN A 53 -4.03 -12.71 -0.39
N TRP A 54 -5.22 -12.49 0.18
CA TRP A 54 -6.48 -13.08 -0.28
C TRP A 54 -6.99 -12.43 -1.56
N CYS A 55 -6.48 -11.24 -1.91
CA CYS A 55 -6.93 -10.48 -3.06
C CYS A 55 -6.12 -10.86 -4.32
N PRO A 56 -6.71 -11.58 -5.30
CA PRO A 56 -5.97 -12.03 -6.49
C PRO A 56 -5.48 -10.86 -7.36
N VAL A 57 -6.25 -9.77 -7.41
CA VAL A 57 -5.85 -8.55 -8.14
C VAL A 57 -4.62 -7.89 -7.51
N CYS A 58 -4.51 -7.94 -6.17
CA CYS A 58 -3.35 -7.40 -5.46
C CYS A 58 -2.12 -8.25 -5.76
N ASN A 59 -2.23 -9.57 -5.64
CA ASN A 59 -1.10 -10.47 -5.91
C ASN A 59 -0.59 -10.31 -7.35
N LYS A 60 -1.49 -10.28 -8.34
CA LYS A 60 -1.10 -10.05 -9.74
C LYS A 60 -0.39 -8.72 -9.94
N HIS A 61 -0.87 -7.64 -9.32
CA HIS A 61 -0.23 -6.33 -9.43
C HIS A 61 1.18 -6.32 -8.81
N LEU A 62 1.34 -6.93 -7.64
CA LEU A 62 2.65 -7.04 -6.96
C LEU A 62 3.62 -7.94 -7.73
N SER A 63 3.17 -9.05 -8.33
CA SER A 63 4.00 -9.87 -9.21
C SER A 63 4.47 -9.10 -10.45
N HIS A 64 3.58 -8.38 -11.14
CA HIS A 64 3.97 -7.56 -12.28
C HIS A 64 4.95 -6.43 -11.92
N LEU A 65 4.84 -5.91 -10.69
CA LEU A 65 5.80 -4.93 -10.18
C LEU A 65 7.16 -5.59 -9.95
N GLN A 66 7.17 -6.79 -9.35
CA GLN A 66 8.38 -7.58 -9.13
C GLN A 66 9.13 -7.84 -10.45
N ASP A 67 8.42 -8.22 -11.50
CA ASP A 67 9.01 -8.50 -12.83
C ASP A 67 9.76 -7.30 -13.42
N SER A 68 9.40 -6.08 -13.03
CA SER A 68 9.97 -4.83 -13.53
C SER A 68 10.67 -4.01 -12.44
N LEU A 69 10.91 -4.61 -11.28
CA LEU A 69 11.45 -3.92 -10.10
C LEU A 69 12.81 -3.28 -10.39
N GLN A 70 13.66 -3.99 -11.15
CA GLN A 70 14.99 -3.51 -11.50
C GLN A 70 14.95 -2.18 -12.26
N LEU A 71 13.96 -1.98 -13.14
CA LEU A 71 13.81 -0.73 -13.90
C LEU A 71 13.42 0.45 -13.01
N ILE A 72 12.70 0.18 -11.91
CA ILE A 72 12.37 1.20 -10.90
C ILE A 72 13.62 1.56 -10.09
N TYR A 73 14.42 0.55 -9.72
CA TYR A 73 15.68 0.74 -8.98
C TYR A 73 16.74 1.47 -9.82
N GLU A 74 16.82 1.21 -11.13
CA GLU A 74 17.68 1.94 -12.06
C GLU A 74 17.33 3.43 -12.16
N LYS A 75 16.09 3.81 -11.85
CA LYS A 75 15.65 5.20 -11.70
C LYS A 75 16.00 5.81 -10.33
N GLY A 76 16.68 5.06 -9.46
CA GLY A 76 17.05 5.49 -8.11
C GLY A 76 15.90 5.48 -7.11
N ALA A 77 14.75 4.91 -7.46
CA ALA A 77 13.59 4.87 -6.56
C ALA A 77 13.59 3.61 -5.71
N THR A 78 13.19 3.74 -4.44
CA THR A 78 12.89 2.60 -3.56
C THR A 78 11.41 2.23 -3.70
N VAL A 79 11.09 0.94 -3.64
CA VAL A 79 9.70 0.46 -3.67
C VAL A 79 9.32 -0.12 -2.31
N ILE A 80 8.18 0.30 -1.77
CA ILE A 80 7.55 -0.30 -0.60
C ILE A 80 6.09 -0.65 -0.92
N ALA A 81 5.60 -1.76 -0.39
CA ALA A 81 4.17 -2.05 -0.38
C ALA A 81 3.65 -2.19 1.05
N VAL A 82 2.50 -1.58 1.31
CA VAL A 82 1.96 -1.35 2.65
C VAL A 82 0.59 -2.01 2.77
N SER A 83 0.41 -2.78 3.84
CA SER A 83 -0.83 -3.50 4.13
C SER A 83 -1.03 -3.65 5.63
N PRO A 84 -2.29 -3.64 6.12
CA PRO A 84 -2.60 -3.89 7.53
C PRO A 84 -2.51 -5.38 7.90
N GLU A 85 -2.06 -6.26 6.99
CA GLU A 85 -1.96 -7.69 7.21
C GLU A 85 -1.02 -8.05 8.35
N GLN A 86 -1.42 -8.98 9.21
CA GLN A 86 -0.52 -9.54 10.22
C GLN A 86 0.67 -10.25 9.56
N SER A 87 1.80 -10.34 10.28
CA SER A 87 3.06 -10.90 9.79
C SER A 87 2.91 -12.25 9.08
N GLU A 88 2.06 -13.17 9.57
CA GLU A 88 1.79 -14.46 8.91
C GLU A 88 1.24 -14.29 7.49
N PHE A 89 0.27 -13.38 7.29
CA PHE A 89 -0.35 -13.16 5.99
C PHE A 89 0.52 -12.32 5.08
N LEU A 90 1.30 -11.40 5.65
CA LEU A 90 2.31 -10.63 4.94
C LEU A 90 3.37 -11.58 4.32
N LYS A 91 3.81 -12.61 5.06
CA LYS A 91 4.73 -13.65 4.54
C LYS A 91 4.12 -14.42 3.38
N ARG A 92 2.84 -14.80 3.49
CA ARG A 92 2.11 -15.46 2.39
C ARG A 92 1.98 -14.57 1.16
N THR A 93 1.82 -13.24 1.34
CA THR A 93 1.86 -12.30 0.21
C THR A 93 3.24 -12.36 -0.47
N ALA A 94 4.33 -12.27 0.30
CA ALA A 94 5.69 -12.34 -0.24
C ALA A 94 5.95 -13.61 -1.05
N GLU A 95 5.56 -14.77 -0.51
CA GLU A 95 5.69 -16.07 -1.17
C GLU A 95 4.92 -16.14 -2.49
N LYS A 96 3.68 -15.63 -2.51
CA LYS A 96 2.82 -15.63 -3.71
C LYS A 96 3.31 -14.70 -4.80
N THR A 97 3.93 -13.58 -4.42
CA THR A 97 4.33 -12.53 -5.36
C THR A 97 5.81 -12.58 -5.70
N HIS A 98 6.58 -13.43 -5.02
CA HIS A 98 8.05 -13.44 -5.05
C HIS A 98 8.65 -12.05 -4.78
N ALA A 99 8.00 -11.27 -3.92
CA ALA A 99 8.38 -9.88 -3.70
C ALA A 99 9.77 -9.79 -3.06
N SER A 100 10.67 -9.03 -3.70
CA SER A 100 11.99 -8.66 -3.17
C SER A 100 12.08 -7.19 -2.76
N PHE A 101 10.99 -6.44 -2.91
CA PHE A 101 10.82 -5.10 -2.36
C PHE A 101 10.20 -5.19 -0.95
N SER A 102 10.38 -4.14 -0.15
CA SER A 102 9.94 -4.16 1.26
C SER A 102 8.42 -4.19 1.37
N LEU A 103 7.91 -5.20 2.06
CA LEU A 103 6.52 -5.30 2.48
C LEU A 103 6.41 -4.82 3.92
N LEU A 104 5.73 -3.70 4.14
CA LEU A 104 5.60 -3.05 5.45
C LEU A 104 4.30 -3.45 6.14
N TYR A 105 4.42 -3.75 7.43
CA TYR A 105 3.27 -3.97 8.29
C TYR A 105 2.67 -2.63 8.74
N ASP A 106 1.45 -2.33 8.31
CA ASP A 106 0.72 -1.13 8.69
C ASP A 106 -0.06 -1.33 9.99
N GLU A 107 0.67 -1.36 11.10
CA GLU A 107 0.08 -1.53 12.43
C GLU A 107 -0.95 -0.44 12.73
N GLY A 108 -2.19 -0.86 13.02
CA GLY A 108 -3.28 0.05 13.34
C GLY A 108 -3.72 0.97 12.19
N TYR A 109 -3.34 0.68 10.94
CA TYR A 109 -3.65 1.49 9.75
C TYR A 109 -3.00 2.90 9.78
N LYS A 110 -1.94 3.10 10.59
CA LYS A 110 -1.32 4.42 10.77
C LYS A 110 -0.85 5.04 9.45
N ILE A 111 -0.24 4.23 8.58
CA ILE A 111 0.28 4.68 7.28
C ILE A 111 -0.88 4.85 6.29
N SER A 112 -1.78 3.88 6.17
CA SER A 112 -2.93 4.01 5.25
C SER A 112 -3.87 5.16 5.63
N ASP A 113 -4.03 5.45 6.93
CA ASP A 113 -4.77 6.61 7.42
C ASP A 113 -4.02 7.92 7.10
N LEU A 114 -2.68 7.94 7.24
CA LEU A 114 -1.84 9.09 6.85
C LEU A 114 -1.99 9.43 5.36
N PHE A 115 -2.12 8.41 4.51
CA PHE A 115 -2.28 8.59 3.07
C PHE A 115 -3.74 8.84 2.64
N ASP A 116 -4.68 8.86 3.59
CA ASP A 116 -6.12 8.93 3.34
C ASP A 116 -6.64 7.87 2.36
N VAL A 117 -6.18 6.63 2.55
CA VAL A 117 -6.61 5.48 1.73
C VAL A 117 -7.39 4.44 2.53
N THR A 118 -7.56 4.57 3.84
CA THR A 118 -8.33 3.58 4.62
C THR A 118 -9.83 3.80 4.49
N PHE A 119 -10.58 2.72 4.31
CA PHE A 119 -12.04 2.73 4.37
C PHE A 119 -12.59 1.47 5.04
N LYS A 120 -13.85 1.54 5.46
CA LYS A 120 -14.62 0.37 5.88
C LYS A 120 -15.56 -0.05 4.75
N PRO A 121 -15.44 -1.27 4.22
CA PRO A 121 -16.42 -1.81 3.29
C PRO A 121 -17.79 -1.93 3.95
N ASP A 122 -18.86 -1.84 3.15
CA ASP A 122 -20.20 -2.12 3.66
C ASP A 122 -20.34 -3.59 4.08
N THR A 123 -21.40 -3.89 4.83
CA THR A 123 -21.64 -5.23 5.40
C THR A 123 -21.70 -6.31 4.33
N MET A 124 -22.36 -6.06 3.20
CA MET A 124 -22.50 -7.06 2.13
C MET A 124 -21.16 -7.34 1.46
N THR A 125 -20.40 -6.28 1.16
CA THR A 125 -19.05 -6.39 0.61
C THR A 125 -18.12 -7.14 1.58
N THR A 126 -18.20 -6.86 2.88
CA THR A 126 -17.40 -7.53 3.92
C THR A 126 -17.73 -9.02 4.00
N ILE A 127 -19.02 -9.38 3.97
CA ILE A 127 -19.47 -10.78 3.94
C ILE A 127 -18.89 -11.46 2.69
N MET A 128 -19.05 -10.84 1.52
CA MET A 128 -18.56 -11.37 0.25
C MET A 128 -17.04 -11.67 0.29
N TYR A 129 -16.22 -10.75 0.81
CA TYR A 129 -14.78 -10.98 0.92
C TYR A 129 -14.46 -12.14 1.86
N ASN A 130 -15.14 -12.24 3.01
CA ASN A 130 -14.87 -13.30 3.97
C ASN A 130 -15.35 -14.67 3.48
N THR A 131 -16.46 -14.75 2.75
CA THR A 131 -17.06 -16.02 2.33
C THR A 131 -16.56 -16.51 0.98
N LEU A 132 -16.46 -15.63 -0.03
CA LEU A 132 -16.09 -16.02 -1.39
C LEU A 132 -14.58 -16.04 -1.62
N LEU A 133 -13.85 -15.17 -0.90
CA LEU A 133 -12.40 -15.02 -1.07
C LEU A 133 -11.62 -15.52 0.15
N SER A 134 -12.32 -16.10 1.15
CA SER A 134 -11.75 -16.59 2.40
C SER A 134 -10.83 -15.57 3.08
N ALA A 135 -11.19 -14.28 2.97
CA ALA A 135 -10.34 -13.18 3.40
C ALA A 135 -10.12 -13.16 4.92
N ASN A 136 -11.11 -13.61 5.69
CA ASN A 136 -11.13 -13.62 7.16
C ASN A 136 -10.53 -12.34 7.77
N LEU A 137 -11.08 -11.18 7.38
CA LEU A 137 -10.46 -9.86 7.58
C LEU A 137 -10.09 -9.55 9.03
N LYS A 138 -10.88 -10.02 10.00
CA LYS A 138 -10.58 -9.84 11.43
C LYS A 138 -9.29 -10.53 11.84
N LYS A 139 -9.07 -11.75 11.33
CA LYS A 139 -7.85 -12.51 11.60
C LYS A 139 -6.68 -12.04 10.72
N ALA A 140 -6.97 -11.66 9.48
CA ALA A 140 -5.94 -11.31 8.51
C ALA A 140 -5.25 -9.99 8.83
N ASN A 141 -5.97 -9.03 9.41
CA ASN A 141 -5.48 -7.67 9.61
C ASN A 141 -5.10 -7.38 11.08
N THR A 142 -4.48 -6.22 11.27
CA THR A 142 -3.98 -5.69 12.54
C THR A 142 -5.05 -5.53 13.64
N ASP A 143 -6.33 -5.40 13.27
CA ASP A 143 -7.44 -5.25 14.21
C ASP A 143 -8.77 -5.87 13.70
N ASP A 144 -9.78 -5.89 14.58
CA ASP A 144 -11.13 -6.37 14.29
C ASP A 144 -12.03 -5.36 13.55
N SER A 145 -11.49 -4.19 13.15
CA SER A 145 -12.29 -3.12 12.52
C SER A 145 -12.77 -3.49 11.12
N GLN A 146 -12.11 -4.48 10.50
CA GLN A 146 -12.35 -4.93 9.11
C GLN A 146 -12.20 -3.80 8.08
N ARG A 147 -11.43 -2.77 8.42
CA ARG A 147 -11.00 -1.74 7.48
C ARG A 147 -10.07 -2.34 6.44
N LEU A 148 -10.00 -1.69 5.28
CA LEU A 148 -9.11 -2.04 4.20
C LEU A 148 -8.53 -0.76 3.59
N PRO A 149 -7.28 -0.79 3.11
CA PRO A 149 -6.81 0.28 2.25
C PRO A 149 -7.47 0.17 0.87
N ILE A 150 -7.89 1.31 0.34
CA ILE A 150 -8.11 1.52 -1.08
C ILE A 150 -6.76 1.31 -1.74
N PRO A 151 -6.64 0.38 -2.68
CA PRO A 151 -5.38 0.19 -3.34
C PRO A 151 -4.99 1.40 -4.17
N ALA A 152 -3.79 1.90 -3.93
CA ALA A 152 -3.29 3.13 -4.53
C ALA A 152 -1.77 3.04 -4.67
N THR A 153 -1.23 3.86 -5.57
CA THR A 153 0.20 4.02 -5.76
C THR A 153 0.55 5.48 -5.63
N PHE A 154 1.58 5.79 -4.87
CA PHE A 154 2.12 7.14 -4.72
C PHE A 154 3.61 7.12 -5.03
N ILE A 155 4.12 8.19 -5.63
CA ILE A 155 5.55 8.44 -5.74
C ILE A 155 5.83 9.69 -4.91
N ILE A 156 6.77 9.57 -3.99
CA ILE A 156 7.24 10.62 -3.11
C ILE A 156 8.60 11.08 -3.62
N GLY A 157 8.74 12.36 -3.93
CA GLY A 157 10.00 12.98 -4.29
C GLY A 157 10.93 13.10 -3.07
N THR A 158 12.23 13.32 -3.31
CA THR A 158 13.23 13.48 -2.24
C THR A 158 13.00 14.69 -1.34
N ASP A 159 12.14 15.62 -1.77
CA ASP A 159 11.64 16.76 -0.98
C ASP A 159 10.47 16.40 -0.05
N GLY A 160 10.08 15.13 0.01
CA GLY A 160 8.99 14.62 0.84
C GLY A 160 7.60 14.89 0.28
N LYS A 161 7.47 15.36 -0.96
CA LYS A 161 6.17 15.66 -1.58
C LYS A 161 5.70 14.55 -2.51
N ILE A 162 4.39 14.37 -2.61
CA ILE A 162 3.79 13.51 -3.64
C ILE A 162 4.07 14.14 -5.01
N VAL A 163 4.86 13.49 -5.84
CA VAL A 163 5.13 13.93 -7.23
C VAL A 163 4.18 13.28 -8.21
N TRP A 164 3.63 12.12 -7.87
CA TRP A 164 2.66 11.41 -8.68
C TRP A 164 1.79 10.48 -7.84
N ARG A 165 0.56 10.24 -8.28
CA ARG A 165 -0.37 9.30 -7.66
C ARG A 165 -1.24 8.57 -8.68
N HIS A 166 -1.61 7.34 -8.34
CA HIS A 166 -2.75 6.61 -8.88
C HIS A 166 -3.65 6.20 -7.72
N PHE A 167 -4.88 6.71 -7.69
CA PHE A 167 -5.87 6.38 -6.68
C PHE A 167 -7.22 6.21 -7.38
N ASP A 168 -7.80 5.02 -7.24
CA ASP A 168 -9.12 4.71 -7.79
C ASP A 168 -9.90 3.85 -6.78
N PRO A 169 -11.10 4.27 -6.35
CA PRO A 169 -11.99 3.46 -5.52
C PRO A 169 -12.30 2.08 -6.13
N ASP A 170 -12.29 1.95 -7.46
CA ASP A 170 -12.35 0.65 -8.12
C ASP A 170 -10.99 -0.05 -7.99
N TYR A 171 -10.93 -0.98 -7.03
CA TYR A 171 -9.74 -1.78 -6.74
C TYR A 171 -9.18 -2.59 -7.93
N LYS A 172 -9.92 -2.72 -9.04
CA LYS A 172 -9.45 -3.39 -10.26
C LYS A 172 -8.61 -2.46 -11.14
N LYS A 173 -8.77 -1.14 -11.01
CA LYS A 173 -7.99 -0.15 -11.76
C LYS A 173 -6.70 0.15 -11.02
N ARG A 174 -5.58 -0.29 -11.60
CA ARG A 174 -4.24 -0.15 -11.01
C ARG A 174 -3.33 0.67 -11.90
N SER A 175 -2.37 1.33 -11.27
CA SER A 175 -1.19 1.82 -11.96
C SER A 175 -0.49 0.65 -12.67
N THR A 176 -0.05 0.88 -13.89
CA THR A 176 0.88 -0.03 -14.55
C THR A 176 2.32 0.27 -14.11
N THR A 177 3.21 -0.72 -14.19
CA THR A 177 4.63 -0.49 -13.89
C THR A 177 5.25 0.57 -14.81
N LYS A 178 4.81 0.61 -16.09
CA LYS A 178 5.21 1.65 -17.03
C LYS A 178 4.87 3.06 -16.52
N GLN A 179 3.63 3.27 -16.07
CA GLN A 179 3.22 4.56 -15.51
C GLN A 179 4.05 4.93 -14.27
N ILE A 180 4.37 3.96 -13.41
CA ILE A 180 5.24 4.21 -12.25
C ILE A 180 6.60 4.70 -12.73
N ILE A 181 7.27 3.95 -13.62
CA ILE A 181 8.61 4.27 -14.12
C ILE A 181 8.66 5.64 -14.80
N GLU A 182 7.66 5.97 -15.63
CA GLU A 182 7.59 7.24 -16.37
C GLU A 182 7.42 8.46 -15.45
N ASN A 183 6.89 8.27 -14.23
CA ASN A 183 6.61 9.36 -13.29
C ASN A 183 7.60 9.41 -12.11
N ILE A 184 8.64 8.57 -12.09
CA ILE A 184 9.75 8.71 -11.14
C ILE A 184 10.57 9.95 -11.53
N PRO A 185 10.78 10.91 -10.60
CA PRO A 185 11.65 12.05 -10.85
C PRO A 185 13.04 11.58 -11.25
N SER A 186 13.61 12.18 -12.29
CA SER A 186 15.01 11.89 -12.65
C SER A 186 15.92 12.43 -11.56
N SER A 187 16.91 11.63 -11.16
CA SER A 187 18.02 12.10 -10.34
C SER A 187 18.74 13.23 -11.10
N LYS A 188 18.74 14.44 -10.53
CA LYS A 188 19.55 15.55 -11.05
C LYS A 188 21.03 15.30 -10.81
#